data_AF-A0A7C8EDF4-F1
#
_entry.id   AF-A0A7C8EDF4-F1
#
_cell.length_a   1.000
_cell.length_b   1.000
_cell.length_c   1.000
_cell.angle_alpha   90.00
_cell.angle_beta   90.00
_cell.angle_gamma   90.00
#
_symmetry.space_group_name_H-M   'P 1'
#
loop_
_entity.id
_entity.type
_entity.pdbx_description
1 polymer ?
#
loop_
_entity_poly.entity_id
_entity_poly.type
_entity_poly.pdbx_seq_one_letter_code
_entity_poly.pdbx_strand_id
1 'polypeptide(L)' 'MGWGAGMGLPNIKKNADSFTIDTVLGEGTTLEIKFYLK' A
#
# COMPACT_ATOMS: atom_id res chain seq x y z
N MET A 1 -12.10 8.20 -13.65
CA MET A 1 -11.56 7.19 -12.71
C MET A 1 -11.03 7.91 -11.48
N GLY A 2 -11.81 7.94 -10.41
CA GLY A 2 -11.56 8.77 -9.24
C GLY A 2 -11.25 7.95 -7.97
N TRP A 3 -10.76 8.67 -6.97
CA TRP A 3 -10.63 8.28 -5.57
C TRP A 3 -11.82 7.40 -5.12
N GLY A 4 -11.54 6.25 -4.50
CA GLY A 4 -12.56 5.33 -3.96
C GLY A 4 -12.88 4.08 -4.81
N ALA A 5 -12.49 4.02 -6.10
CA ALA A 5 -12.73 2.84 -6.95
C ALA A 5 -11.78 1.64 -6.67
N GLY A 6 -11.11 1.61 -5.51
CA GLY A 6 -10.17 0.54 -5.15
C GLY A 6 -8.84 0.55 -5.91
N MET A 7 -8.51 1.62 -6.65
CA MET A 7 -7.31 1.66 -7.51
C MET A 7 -6.01 2.05 -6.79
N GLY A 8 -6.08 2.56 -5.55
CA GLY A 8 -4.90 3.06 -4.82
C GLY A 8 -3.91 1.96 -4.46
N LEU A 9 -4.33 0.98 -3.65
CA LEU A 9 -3.46 -0.11 -3.18
C LEU A 9 -2.87 -0.95 -4.34
N PRO A 10 -3.64 -1.33 -5.39
CA PRO A 10 -3.06 -2.03 -6.53
C PRO A 10 -1.97 -1.23 -7.25
N ASN A 11 -2.14 0.09 -7.39
CA ASN A 11 -1.15 0.95 -8.01
C ASN A 11 0.11 1.09 -7.15
N ILE A 12 -0.05 1.21 -5.83
CA ILE A 12 1.09 1.27 -4.91
C ILE A 12 1.90 -0.04 -4.98
N LYS A 13 1.22 -1.19 -4.88
CA LYS A 13 1.84 -2.51 -4.97
C LYS A 13 2.57 -2.73 -6.30
N LYS A 14 2.02 -2.23 -7.41
CA LYS A 14 2.62 -2.36 -8.74
C LYS A 14 3.94 -1.57 -8.90
N ASN A 15 4.10 -0.47 -8.17
CA ASN A 15 5.24 0.44 -8.35
C ASN A 15 6.29 0.33 -7.24
N ALA A 16 6.07 -0.47 -6.19
CA ALA A 16 7.00 -0.64 -5.09
C ALA A 16 7.84 -1.92 -5.24
N ASP A 17 9.06 -1.93 -4.69
CA ASP A 17 9.90 -3.14 -4.65
C ASP A 17 9.43 -4.12 -3.57
N SER A 18 8.97 -3.59 -2.43
CA SER A 18 8.31 -4.36 -1.37
C SER A 18 7.07 -3.62 -0.88
N PHE A 19 6.01 -4.39 -0.60
CA PHE A 19 4.73 -3.89 -0.14
C PHE A 19 4.14 -4.83 0.92
N THR A 20 3.95 -4.33 2.14
CA THR A 20 3.33 -5.04 3.27
C THR A 20 2.17 -4.22 3.82
N ILE A 21 1.10 -4.91 4.23
CA ILE A 21 -0.07 -4.31 4.85
C ILE A 21 -0.40 -5.08 6.13
N ASP A 22 -0.46 -4.37 7.24
CA ASP A 22 -0.82 -4.92 8.54
C ASP A 22 -2.02 -4.16 9.10
N THR A 23 -2.98 -4.88 9.66
CA THR A 23 -4.19 -4.27 10.24
C THR A 23 -4.43 -4.80 11.64
N VAL A 24 -4.77 -3.89 12.54
CA VAL A 24 -5.15 -4.20 13.91
C VAL A 24 -6.53 -3.62 14.15
N LEU A 25 -7.48 -4.50 14.47
CA LEU A 25 -8.89 -4.14 14.65
C LEU A 25 -9.03 -3.11 15.79
N GLY A 26 -9.63 -1.96 15.48
CA GLY A 26 -9.82 -0.88 16.45
C GLY A 26 -8.61 0.06 16.61
N GLU A 27 -7.46 -0.24 16.00
CA GLU A 27 -6.27 0.62 16.04
C GLU A 27 -5.96 1.24 14.67
N GLY A 28 -6.05 0.46 13.59
CA GLY A 28 -5.86 0.98 12.24
C GLY A 28 -5.19 0.01 11.28
N THR A 29 -4.65 0.58 10.21
CA THR A 29 -3.91 -0.16 9.17
C THR A 29 -2.60 0.55 8.90
N THR A 30 -1.51 -0.21 8.91
CA THR A 30 -0.17 0.25 8.59
C THR A 30 0.23 -0.30 7.22
N LEU A 31 0.74 0.57 6.36
CA LEU A 31 1.27 0.22 5.04
C LEU A 31 2.77 0.46 5.05
N GLU A 32 3.54 -0.58 4.74
CA GLU A 32 4.98 -0.50 4.58
C GLU A 32 5.35 -0.65 3.10
N ILE A 33 6.06 0.35 2.58
CA ILE A 33 6.45 0.45 1.18
C ILE A 33 7.95 0.68 1.13
N LYS A 34 8.69 -0.16 0.41
CA LYS A 34 10.16 0.00 0.25
C LYS A 34 10.53 0.17 -1.21
N PHE A 35 11.55 1.00 -1.42
CA PHE A 35 12.23 1.21 -2.69
C PHE A 35 13.73 0.98 -2.48
N TYR A 36 14.32 0.10 -3.27
CA TYR A 36 15.75 -0.19 -3.22
C TYR A 36 16.49 0.72 -4.21
N LEU A 37 17.34 1.60 -3.69
CA LEU A 37 18.24 2.40 -4.51
C LEU A 37 19.42 1.55 -4.97
N LYS A 38 19.88 1.78 -6.20
CA LYS A 38 21.12 1.19 -6.73
C LYS A 38 22.34 1.97 -6.29
#